data_AF-A0A9D9PTD9-F1
#
_entry.id   AF-A0A9D9PTD9-F1
#
_cell.length_a   1.000
_cell.length_b   1.000
_cell.length_c   1.000
_cell.angle_alpha   90.00
_cell.angle_beta   90.00
_cell.angle_gamma   90.00
#
_symmetry.space_group_name_H-M   'P 1'
#
loop_
_entity.id
_entity.type
_entity.pdbx_description
1 polymer ?
#
loop_
_entity_poly.entity_id
_entity_poly.type
_entity_poly.pdbx_seq_one_letter_code
_entity_poly.pdbx_strand_id
1 'polypeptide(L)'
;MAKTIVTQFGEFLNYDNLVRIGIITNWEDAEVDEESGTITPDYEMIGTDTAGNQIPMGIYPTPDEAEAALKDLHDWLSMEAYAVYEVKSGGDA
;
A
#
# COMPACT_ATOMS: atom_id res chain seq x y z
N MET A 1 2.55 19.16 4.09
CA MET A 1 1.34 18.36 3.87
C MET A 1 1.28 17.29 4.95
N ALA A 2 0.09 16.87 5.38
CA ALA A 2 -0.04 15.72 6.27
C ALA A 2 0.37 14.47 5.48
N LYS A 3 1.27 13.66 6.04
CA LYS A 3 1.81 12.47 5.39
C LYS A 3 1.00 11.24 5.77
N THR A 4 -0.30 11.31 5.52
CA THR A 4 -1.27 10.32 5.99
C THR A 4 -1.99 9.70 4.80
N ILE A 5 -2.05 8.36 4.78
CA ILE A 5 -2.94 7.60 3.90
C ILE A 5 -4.05 6.97 4.72
N VAL A 6 -5.16 6.65 4.06
CA VAL A 6 -6.28 5.90 4.64
C VAL A 6 -6.23 4.47 4.11
N THR A 7 -6.21 3.49 5.00
CA THR A 7 -6.27 2.07 4.62
C THR A 7 -7.68 1.70 4.14
N GLN A 8 -7.85 0.57 3.47
CA GLN A 8 -9.19 0.07 3.11
C GLN A 8 -10.08 -0.16 4.34
N PHE A 9 -9.47 -0.35 5.52
CA PHE A 9 -10.15 -0.53 6.80
C PHE A 9 -10.55 0.81 7.46
N GLY A 10 -10.28 1.94 6.82
CA GLY A 10 -10.60 3.28 7.34
C GLY A 10 -9.61 3.78 8.40
N GLU A 11 -8.46 3.14 8.54
CA GLU A 11 -7.43 3.54 9.50
C GLU A 11 -6.51 4.60 8.88
N PHE A 12 -6.09 5.56 9.70
CA PHE A 12 -5.14 6.58 9.29
C PHE A 12 -3.71 6.11 9.56
N LEU A 13 -2.91 6.03 8.50
CA LEU A 13 -1.53 5.57 8.56
C LEU A 13 -0.58 6.69 8.16
N ASN A 14 0.39 7.00 9.02
CA ASN A 14 1.47 7.92 8.69
C ASN A 14 2.53 7.18 7.86
N TYR A 15 2.64 7.50 6.57
CA TYR A 15 3.54 6.80 5.66
C TYR A 15 5.02 7.16 5.85
N ASP A 16 5.35 8.22 6.60
CA ASP A 16 6.75 8.50 7.00
C ASP A 16 7.32 7.42 7.93
N ASN A 17 6.44 6.72 8.65
CA ASN A 17 6.86 5.67 9.57
C ASN A 17 7.02 4.32 8.88
N LEU A 18 6.67 4.20 7.59
CA LEU A 18 6.75 2.96 6.85
C LEU A 18 8.15 2.75 6.27
N VAL A 19 8.71 1.57 6.49
CA VAL A 19 10.01 1.15 5.93
C VAL A 19 9.85 0.23 4.71
N ARG A 20 8.69 -0.44 4.59
CA ARG A 20 8.38 -1.35 3.49
C ARG A 20 6.87 -1.43 3.30
N ILE A 21 6.45 -1.59 2.06
CA ILE A 21 5.09 -1.99 1.70
C ILE A 21 5.20 -3.20 0.79
N GLY A 22 4.37 -4.22 0.98
CA GLY A 22 4.38 -5.43 0.15
C GLY A 22 3.07 -6.21 0.27
N ILE A 23 2.99 -7.32 -0.46
CA ILE A 23 1.81 -8.19 -0.50
C ILE A 23 2.18 -9.52 0.15
N ILE A 24 1.28 -10.05 0.96
CA ILE A 24 1.34 -11.42 1.50
C ILE A 24 0.09 -12.19 1.08
N THR A 25 0.23 -13.51 0.97
CA THR A 25 -0.92 -14.40 0.78
C THR A 25 -1.57 -14.68 2.13
N ASN A 26 -2.85 -14.32 2.27
CA ASN A 26 -3.66 -14.60 3.45
C ASN A 26 -4.50 -15.87 3.21
N TRP A 27 -4.26 -16.90 4.03
CA TRP A 27 -5.00 -18.15 4.00
C TRP A 27 -6.02 -18.28 5.14
N GLU A 28 -6.00 -17.39 6.13
CA GLU A 28 -6.88 -17.46 7.30
C GLU A 28 -8.33 -17.14 6.91
N ASP A 29 -8.51 -16.21 5.97
CA ASP A 29 -9.82 -15.79 5.44
C ASP A 29 -10.12 -16.38 4.05
N ALA A 30 -9.35 -17.39 3.62
CA ALA A 30 -9.48 -17.96 2.28
C ALA A 30 -10.89 -18.48 2.00
N GLU A 31 -11.47 -18.06 0.87
CA GLU A 31 -12.76 -18.56 0.43
C GLU A 31 -12.66 -20.02 -0.03
N VAL A 32 -13.62 -20.83 0.40
CA VAL A 32 -13.76 -22.22 -0.01
C VAL A 32 -14.91 -22.33 -0.98
N ASP A 33 -14.62 -22.75 -2.19
CA ASP A 33 -15.64 -23.13 -3.16
C ASP A 33 -16.24 -24.47 -2.72
N GLU A 34 -17.51 -24.45 -2.32
CA GLU A 34 -18.23 -25.64 -1.83
C GLU A 34 -18.45 -26.72 -2.91
N GLU A 35 -18.45 -26.36 -4.19
CA GLU A 35 -18.70 -27.27 -5.31
C GLU A 35 -17.40 -27.96 -5.79
N SER A 36 -16.33 -27.18 -5.93
CA SER A 36 -15.04 -27.69 -6.40
C SER A 36 -14.09 -28.12 -5.27
N GLY A 37 -14.34 -27.68 -4.04
CA GLY A 37 -13.43 -27.85 -2.90
C GLY A 37 -12.15 -27.02 -3.02
N THR A 38 -12.09 -26.09 -3.97
CA THR A 38 -10.93 -25.22 -4.19
C THR A 38 -10.86 -24.17 -3.10
N ILE A 39 -9.68 -23.98 -2.53
CA ILE A 39 -9.40 -22.93 -1.55
C ILE A 39 -8.67 -21.82 -2.27
N THR A 40 -9.25 -20.63 -2.29
CA THR A 40 -8.65 -19.45 -2.92
C THR A 40 -8.21 -18.49 -1.81
N PRO A 41 -6.91 -18.20 -1.67
CA PRO A 41 -6.46 -17.25 -0.67
C PRO A 41 -6.75 -15.82 -1.12
N ASP A 42 -6.81 -14.95 -0.13
CA ASP A 42 -6.76 -13.51 -0.35
C ASP A 42 -5.30 -13.01 -0.40
N TYR A 43 -5.13 -11.79 -0.90
CA TYR A 43 -3.85 -11.12 -0.99
C TYR A 43 -3.91 -9.84 -0.17
N GLU A 44 -3.14 -9.79 0.92
CA GLU A 44 -3.15 -8.68 1.85
C GLU A 44 -1.94 -7.76 1.61
N MET A 45 -2.21 -6.47 1.45
CA MET A 45 -1.16 -5.45 1.42
C MET A 45 -0.79 -5.07 2.85
N ILE A 46 0.49 -5.20 3.17
CA ILE A 46 1.06 -4.95 4.49
C ILE A 46 2.10 -3.83 4.42
N GLY A 47 1.91 -2.83 5.27
CA GLY A 47 2.94 -1.86 5.63
C GLY A 47 3.77 -2.38 6.80
N THR A 48 5.09 -2.25 6.74
CA THR A 48 5.97 -2.48 7.88
C THR A 48 6.48 -1.14 8.39
N ASP A 49 6.31 -0.86 9.68
CA ASP A 49 6.78 0.38 10.29
C ASP A 49 8.24 0.31 10.77
N THR A 50 8.79 1.43 11.23
CA THR A 50 10.16 1.52 11.78
C THR A 50 10.39 0.66 13.03
N ALA A 51 9.34 0.24 13.73
CA ALA A 51 9.40 -0.66 14.87
C ALA A 51 9.26 -2.14 14.46
N GLY A 52 9.04 -2.41 13.17
CA GLY A 52 8.83 -3.75 12.62
C GLY A 52 7.39 -4.26 12.75
N ASN A 53 6.44 -3.41 13.16
CA ASN A 53 5.03 -3.80 13.22
C ASN A 53 4.48 -3.93 11.80
N GLN A 54 3.70 -4.98 11.57
CA GLN A 54 2.93 -5.16 10.35
C GLN A 54 1.57 -4.50 10.49
N ILE A 55 1.20 -3.70 9.50
CA ILE A 55 -0.03 -2.92 9.47
C ILE A 55 -0.81 -3.34 8.23
N PRO A 56 -1.99 -3.95 8.39
CA PRO A 56 -2.94 -4.20 7.31
C PRO A 56 -3.31 -2.91 6.58
N MET A 57 -3.15 -2.89 5.25
CA MET A 57 -3.46 -1.73 4.42
C MET A 57 -4.63 -1.98 3.47
N GLY A 58 -4.85 -3.22 3.04
CA GLY A 58 -5.97 -3.63 2.20
C GLY A 58 -5.93 -5.11 1.86
N ILE A 59 -7.07 -5.66 1.43
CA ILE A 59 -7.24 -7.06 1.03
C ILE A 59 -7.77 -7.10 -0.40
N TYR A 60 -7.23 -8.01 -1.20
CA TYR A 60 -7.56 -8.15 -2.61
C TYR A 60 -7.83 -9.63 -2.96
N PRO A 61 -8.88 -9.93 -3.74
CA PRO A 61 -9.21 -11.29 -4.15
C PRO A 61 -8.17 -11.94 -5.09
N THR A 62 -7.36 -11.14 -5.79
CA THR A 62 -6.39 -11.65 -6.77
C THR A 62 -5.00 -11.03 -6.59
N PRO A 63 -3.91 -11.72 -6.97
CA PRO A 63 -2.57 -11.15 -6.94
C PRO A 63 -2.46 -9.92 -7.83
N ASP A 64 -3.08 -9.95 -9.02
CA ASP A 64 -3.02 -8.86 -9.99
C ASP A 64 -3.65 -7.58 -9.44
N GLU A 65 -4.78 -7.68 -8.72
CA GLU A 65 -5.40 -6.53 -8.06
C GLU A 65 -4.53 -5.97 -6.93
N ALA A 66 -3.92 -6.85 -6.13
CA ALA A 66 -3.00 -6.44 -5.07
C ALA A 66 -1.76 -5.73 -5.64
N GLU A 67 -1.17 -6.27 -6.71
CA GLU A 67 0.00 -5.70 -7.39
C GLU A 67 -0.32 -4.35 -8.05
N ALA A 68 -1.49 -4.23 -8.68
CA ALA A 68 -1.95 -2.97 -9.25
C ALA A 68 -2.09 -1.90 -8.17
N ALA A 69 -2.71 -2.23 -7.03
CA ALA A 69 -2.85 -1.29 -5.92
C ALA A 69 -1.51 -0.91 -5.29
N LEU A 70 -0.58 -1.87 -5.14
CA LEU A 70 0.77 -1.61 -4.64
C LEU A 70 1.52 -0.67 -5.57
N LYS A 71 1.40 -0.88 -6.88
CA LYS A 71 2.00 -0.03 -7.90
C LYS A 71 1.43 1.38 -7.86
N ASP A 72 0.10 1.52 -7.79
CA ASP A 72 -0.56 2.83 -7.70
C ASP A 72 -0.11 3.61 -6.46
N LEU A 73 0.00 2.93 -5.31
CA LEU A 73 0.52 3.53 -4.09
C LEU A 73 1.99 3.95 -4.22
N HIS A 74 2.83 3.10 -4.82
CA HIS A 74 4.24 3.41 -5.07
C HIS A 74 4.41 4.61 -6.02
N ASP A 75 3.62 4.67 -7.09
CA ASP A 75 3.65 5.78 -8.04
C ASP A 75 3.19 7.08 -7.39
N TRP A 76 2.12 7.03 -6.57
CA TRP A 76 1.65 8.19 -5.81
C TRP A 76 2.70 8.68 -4.79
N LEU A 77 3.30 7.78 -4.01
CA LEU A 77 4.38 8.12 -3.07
C LEU A 77 5.59 8.73 -3.78
N SER A 78 5.91 8.23 -4.97
CA SER A 78 6.98 8.78 -5.80
C SER A 78 6.65 10.20 -6.25
N MET A 79 5.43 10.49 -6.69
CA MET A 79 5.02 11.84 -7.06
C MET A 79 5.08 12.82 -5.88
N GLU A 80 4.66 12.40 -4.68
CA GLU A 80 4.80 13.21 -3.46
C GLU A 80 6.28 13.47 -3.11
N ALA A 81 7.15 12.47 -3.23
CA ALA A 81 8.59 12.61 -2.99
C ALA A 81 9.30 13.52 -4.01
N TYR A 82 8.80 13.53 -5.25
CA TYR A 82 9.32 14.36 -6.35
C TYR A 82 8.52 15.64 -6.61
N ALA A 83 7.67 16.08 -5.68
CA ALA A 83 7.17 17.46 -5.62
C ALA A 83 8.32 18.43 -5.26
N VAL A 84 9.42 18.37 -6.03
CA VAL A 84 10.49 19.34 -6.07
C VAL A 84 9.88 20.57 -6.74
N TYR A 85 9.63 21.61 -5.95
CA TYR A 85 9.35 22.92 -6.51
C TYR A 85 10.49 23.26 -7.49
N GLU A 86 10.17 23.53 -8.76
CA GLU A 86 11.06 24.34 -9.58
C GLU A 86 11.22 25.68 -8.85
N VAL A 87 12.30 25.81 -8.08
CA VAL A 87 12.82 27.12 -7.73
C VAL A 87 13.24 27.68 -9.07
N LYS A 88 12.43 28.58 -9.65
CA LYS A 88 12.92 29.48 -10.69
C LYS A 88 14.10 30.20 -10.05
N SER A 89 15.32 29.71 -10.32
CA SER A 89 16.56 30.36 -9.93
C SER A 89 16.42 31.80 -10.39
N GLY A 90 16.43 32.73 -9.43
CA GLY A 90 16.39 34.15 -9.73
C GLY A 90 17.49 34.50 -10.74
N GLY A 91 17.08 35.25 -11.75
CA GLY A 91 17.88 36.04 -12.68
C GLY A 91 16.84 36.83 -13.49
N ASP A 92 16.83 38.16 -13.51
CA ASP A 92 17.97 39.08 -13.55
C ASP A 92 17.95 40.17 -12.47
N ALA A 93 19.15 40.62 -12.15
CA ALA A 93 19.49 41.79 -11.36
C ALA A 93 19.34 43.10 -12.15
#